data_AF-A0A9E5J6H3-F1
#
_entry.id   AF-A0A9E5J6H3-F1
#
_cell.length_a   1.000
_cell.length_b   1.000
_cell.length_c   1.000
_cell.angle_alpha   90.00
_cell.angle_beta   90.00
_cell.angle_gamma   90.00
#
_symmetry.space_group_name_H-M   'P 1'
#
loop_
_entity.id
_entity.type
_entity.pdbx_description
1 polymer ?
#
loop_
_entity_poly.entity_id
_entity_poly.type
_entity_poly.pdbx_seq_one_letter_code
_entity_poly.pdbx_strand_id
1 'polypeptide(L)'
;LKRDAIPKVVINNLYKHTALESSFGVIMLALDGRRPKLLPMREMLLCYLEHRREVVIRRTKFDLRVAEDRAHILEGYKKALDHLDDFVKIIRAAKDRQGAKEKLVAKYKLSDRQADAILELRLYQLTGLEREKIEEEYLAVIQKIEELRSILASEKKVYAIIKKELLEIKEKYADKRRTQIVKDEGEIDVEDLIAKEGALITLSHAGYIKRTSADSYRAQKRGGKGVIGMKSKEEKGEEADTDFVEHLFSATTHDYLMFFTSTGRVYVEKVYEIPEMGRTARGKSIANVLALQPGEKIAALICVQEFTDKQHLVMATSSGIVKKTNLSDYANFRKGGIIGIKVEQGDELIGCALTNGKQEIVLVTAEGMSLRFHEDQLRDQGRATVGVYGIRPEKKDKVVGAAVVDPKATLLVVGDNGVGKRTSFDDYRSQTRGGKGIITMKTTDKTGLVAGAISVKDDDEIMLITVKGQMVRTKVKDIRESGRNTQGVYLVRLQKGDRLQGVARVVEPEEDDGQLELGT
;
A
#
# COMPACT_ATOMS: atom_id res chain seq x y z
N LEU A 1 25.94 16.96 -15.19
CA LEU A 1 25.13 15.78 -15.59
C LEU A 1 25.64 15.29 -16.95
N LYS A 2 25.74 13.97 -17.16
CA LYS A 2 26.07 13.39 -18.48
C LYS A 2 24.99 13.84 -19.49
N ARG A 3 25.34 14.05 -20.77
CA ARG A 3 24.35 14.31 -21.84
C ARG A 3 23.32 13.16 -21.83
N ASP A 4 22.04 13.52 -21.90
CA ASP A 4 20.85 12.64 -21.86
C ASP A 4 20.49 12.02 -20.50
N ALA A 5 21.13 12.43 -19.40
CA ALA A 5 20.75 11.96 -18.06
C ALA A 5 19.57 12.74 -17.46
N ILE A 6 18.56 12.04 -16.96
CA ILE A 6 17.41 12.63 -16.24
C ILE A 6 17.88 13.06 -14.84
N PRO A 7 17.85 14.37 -14.49
CA PRO A 7 18.41 14.87 -13.23
C PRO A 7 17.83 14.22 -11.96
N LYS A 8 16.52 13.93 -11.97
CA LYS A 8 15.82 13.27 -10.85
C LYS A 8 16.28 11.83 -10.61
N VAL A 9 16.61 11.09 -11.66
CA VAL A 9 17.13 9.71 -11.52
C VAL A 9 18.53 9.73 -10.92
N VAL A 10 19.35 10.71 -11.31
CA VAL A 10 20.71 10.84 -10.80
C VAL A 10 20.72 11.25 -9.32
N ILE A 11 19.88 12.20 -8.90
CA ILE A 11 19.83 12.62 -7.50
C ILE A 11 19.37 11.49 -6.57
N ASN A 12 18.40 10.67 -7.00
CA ASN A 12 17.93 9.52 -6.22
C ASN A 12 19.00 8.43 -6.11
N ASN A 13 19.73 8.15 -7.20
CA ASN A 13 20.87 7.23 -7.14
C ASN A 13 21.98 7.74 -6.21
N LEU A 14 22.20 9.06 -6.14
CA LEU A 14 23.13 9.65 -5.19
C LEU A 14 22.62 9.47 -3.75
N TYR A 15 21.35 9.74 -3.47
CA TYR A 15 20.79 9.50 -2.14
C TYR A 15 20.92 8.02 -1.71
N LYS A 16 20.62 7.08 -2.62
CA LYS A 16 20.68 5.64 -2.33
C LYS A 16 22.09 5.08 -2.12
N HIS A 17 23.09 5.60 -2.81
CA HIS A 17 24.44 5.03 -2.83
C HIS A 17 25.51 5.90 -2.15
N THR A 18 25.15 7.06 -1.60
CA THR A 18 26.09 7.95 -0.92
C THR A 18 25.57 8.36 0.46
N ALA A 19 26.45 8.91 1.29
CA ALA A 19 26.10 9.40 2.63
C ALA A 19 25.30 10.72 2.64
N LEU A 20 24.78 11.17 1.49
CA LEU A 20 23.86 12.30 1.41
C LEU A 20 22.51 11.97 2.05
N GLU A 21 22.11 10.70 2.05
CA GLU A 21 21.01 10.18 2.84
C GLU A 21 21.56 9.11 3.80
N SER A 22 21.14 9.18 5.08
CA SER A 22 21.59 8.21 6.08
C SER A 22 20.54 8.02 7.16
N SER A 23 20.38 6.77 7.61
CA SER A 23 19.52 6.46 8.75
C SER A 23 20.23 6.80 10.06
N PHE A 24 19.52 7.45 10.98
CA PHE A 24 19.98 7.66 12.35
C PHE A 24 19.08 6.93 13.34
N GLY A 25 19.63 5.92 14.03
CA GLY A 25 18.90 5.16 15.04
C GLY A 25 18.70 5.97 16.32
N VAL A 26 17.46 6.32 16.64
CA VAL A 26 17.12 7.09 17.84
C VAL A 26 16.61 6.16 18.93
N ILE A 27 17.29 6.14 20.08
CA ILE A 27 16.85 5.41 21.28
C ILE A 27 16.89 6.36 22.49
N MET A 28 15.75 6.57 23.14
CA MET A 28 15.65 7.36 24.37
C MET A 28 15.89 6.48 25.60
N LEU A 29 17.17 6.19 25.88
CA LEU A 29 17.61 5.43 27.05
C LEU A 29 18.31 6.34 28.05
N ALA A 30 17.88 6.32 29.31
CA ALA A 30 18.48 7.12 30.39
C ALA A 30 18.46 6.38 31.73
N LEU A 31 19.10 6.97 32.74
CA LEU A 31 19.05 6.47 34.12
C LEU A 31 17.89 7.12 34.89
N ASP A 32 17.00 6.30 35.41
CA ASP A 32 15.94 6.70 36.34
C ASP A 32 16.15 5.93 37.65
N GLY A 33 16.34 6.66 38.77
CA GLY A 33 16.66 6.04 40.06
C GLY A 33 17.89 5.13 40.05
N ARG A 34 18.94 5.50 39.30
CA ARG A 34 20.17 4.70 39.06
C ARG A 34 19.94 3.38 38.31
N ARG A 35 18.83 3.24 37.57
CA ARG A 35 18.55 2.09 36.72
C ARG A 35 18.35 2.52 35.27
N PRO A 36 18.91 1.80 34.28
CA PRO A 36 18.68 2.10 32.88
C PRO A 36 17.21 1.81 32.52
N LYS A 37 16.54 2.79 31.92
CA LYS A 37 15.14 2.70 31.51
C LYS A 37 14.94 3.39 30.16
N LEU A 38 14.16 2.77 29.29
CA LEU A 38 13.67 3.40 28.07
C LEU A 38 12.56 4.38 28.45
N LEU A 39 12.76 5.66 28.14
CA LEU A 39 11.84 6.72 28.53
C LEU A 39 11.26 7.38 27.27
N PRO A 40 9.96 7.22 26.99
CA PRO A 40 9.27 8.03 26.00
C PRO A 40 9.41 9.53 26.32
N MET A 41 9.29 10.39 25.29
CA MET A 41 9.43 11.85 25.44
C MET A 41 8.55 12.41 26.57
N ARG A 42 7.31 11.92 26.70
CA ARG A 42 6.40 12.32 27.79
C ARG A 42 6.99 12.04 29.17
N GLU A 43 7.54 10.85 29.39
CA GLU A 43 8.12 10.48 30.69
C GLU A 43 9.36 11.33 30.99
N MET A 44 10.24 11.56 30.01
CA MET A 44 11.40 12.44 30.19
C MET A 44 11.00 13.86 30.60
N LEU A 45 9.97 14.42 29.95
CA LEU A 45 9.46 15.76 30.29
C LEU A 45 8.86 15.80 31.70
N LEU A 46 8.15 14.74 32.11
CA LEU A 46 7.60 14.64 33.47
C LEU A 46 8.71 14.55 34.52
N CYS A 47 9.75 13.75 34.30
CA CYS A 47 10.91 13.69 35.20
C CYS A 47 11.57 15.07 35.36
N TYR A 48 11.72 15.81 34.27
CA TYR A 48 12.25 17.18 34.31
C TYR A 48 11.36 18.14 35.10
N LEU A 49 10.04 18.11 34.86
CA LEU A 49 9.09 18.96 35.58
C LEU A 49 9.03 18.63 37.07
N GLU A 50 9.10 17.34 37.43
CA GLU A 50 9.13 16.88 38.81
C GLU A 50 10.39 17.36 39.53
N HIS A 51 11.55 17.21 38.90
CA HIS A 51 12.79 17.76 39.43
C HIS A 51 12.70 19.27 39.62
N ARG A 52 12.12 20.00 38.66
CA ARG A 52 11.95 21.45 38.77
C ARG A 52 11.01 21.84 39.91
N ARG A 53 9.92 21.10 40.11
CA ARG A 53 9.00 21.26 41.24
C ARG A 53 9.74 21.11 42.56
N GLU A 54 10.53 20.06 42.70
CA GLU A 54 11.32 19.82 43.91
C GLU A 54 12.29 20.97 44.18
N VAL A 55 13.03 21.43 43.17
CA VAL A 55 13.97 22.54 43.29
C VAL A 55 13.27 23.83 43.72
N VAL A 56 12.13 24.17 43.11
CA VAL A 56 11.36 25.37 43.46
C VAL A 56 10.82 25.28 44.89
N ILE A 57 10.32 24.12 45.32
CA ILE A 57 9.86 23.92 46.70
C ILE A 57 11.02 24.07 47.69
N ARG A 58 12.17 23.45 47.41
CA ARG A 58 13.36 23.54 48.28
C ARG A 58 13.85 24.99 48.41
N ARG A 59 13.93 25.72 47.29
CA ARG A 59 14.28 27.15 47.27
C ARG A 59 13.27 27.99 48.08
N THR A 60 11.98 27.80 47.84
CA THR A 60 10.91 28.54 48.53
C THR A 60 10.91 28.26 50.04
N LYS A 61 11.19 27.02 50.46
CA LYS A 61 11.35 26.67 51.89
C LYS A 61 12.57 27.33 52.51
N PHE A 62 13.67 27.42 51.77
CA PHE A 62 14.87 28.11 52.23
C PHE A 62 14.58 29.61 52.41
N ASP A 63 14.00 30.26 51.40
CA ASP A 63 13.64 31.68 51.46
C ASP A 63 12.64 31.97 52.59
N LEU A 64 11.66 31.07 52.79
CA LEU A 64 10.70 31.17 53.89
C LEU A 64 11.40 31.12 55.25
N ARG A 65 12.33 30.17 55.45
CA ARG A 65 13.08 30.06 56.70
C ARG A 65 13.88 31.33 56.98
N VAL A 66 14.56 31.87 55.96
CA VAL A 66 15.34 33.11 56.09
C VAL A 66 14.44 34.29 56.45
N ALA A 67 13.25 34.39 55.83
CA ALA A 67 12.28 35.43 56.13
C ALA A 67 11.70 35.29 57.54
N GLU A 68 11.35 34.07 57.97
CA GLU A 68 10.85 33.78 59.33
C GLU A 68 11.89 34.10 60.41
N ASP A 69 13.15 33.72 60.18
CA ASP A 69 14.27 34.07 61.06
C ASP A 69 14.41 35.60 61.19
N ARG A 70 14.28 36.33 60.08
CA ARG A 70 14.36 37.80 60.07
C ARG A 70 13.18 38.44 60.79
N ALA A 71 11.95 38.00 60.51
CA ALA A 71 10.74 38.48 61.18
C ALA A 71 10.83 38.29 62.69
N HIS A 72 11.29 37.13 63.15
CA HIS A 72 11.47 36.85 64.56
C HIS A 72 12.45 37.83 65.25
N ILE A 73 13.53 38.25 64.59
CA ILE A 73 14.42 39.30 65.14
C ILE A 73 13.72 40.68 65.16
N LEU A 74 13.02 41.04 64.09
CA LEU A 74 12.29 42.32 64.00
C LEU A 74 11.16 42.43 65.04
N GLU A 75 10.47 41.34 65.36
CA GLU A 75 9.50 41.28 66.47
C GLU A 75 10.15 41.59 67.82
N GLY A 76 11.38 41.09 68.03
CA GLY A 76 12.18 41.40 69.21
C GLY A 76 12.51 42.89 69.29
N TYR A 77 12.95 43.48 68.18
CA TYR A 77 13.22 44.92 68.09
C TYR A 77 11.97 45.76 68.33
N LYS A 78 10.83 45.39 67.76
CA LYS A 78 9.56 46.11 67.97
C LYS A 78 9.17 46.11 69.46
N LYS A 79 9.20 44.94 70.11
CA LYS A 79 8.95 44.83 71.57
C LYS A 79 9.93 45.65 72.40
N ALA A 80 11.21 45.69 72.01
CA ALA A 80 12.22 46.49 72.70
C ALA A 80 11.98 48.00 72.53
N LEU A 81 11.62 48.45 71.33
CA LEU A 81 11.33 49.86 71.04
C LEU A 81 10.04 50.36 71.71
N ASP A 82 9.01 49.51 71.81
CA ASP A 82 7.74 49.84 72.47
C ASP A 82 7.88 50.00 73.99
N HIS A 83 8.91 49.40 74.61
CA HIS A 83 9.18 49.43 76.05
C HIS A 83 10.60 49.91 76.41
N LEU A 84 11.16 50.81 75.60
CA LEU A 84 12.57 51.21 75.65
C LEU A 84 13.09 51.56 77.04
N ASP A 85 12.37 52.41 77.78
CA ASP A 85 12.82 52.88 79.10
C ASP A 85 12.98 51.74 80.12
N ASP A 86 12.12 50.74 80.04
CA ASP A 86 12.16 49.57 80.92
C ASP A 86 13.30 48.61 80.53
N PHE A 87 13.54 48.43 79.22
CA PHE A 87 14.71 47.70 78.73
C PHE A 87 16.02 48.35 79.18
N VAL A 88 16.16 49.68 79.05
CA VAL A 88 17.36 50.41 79.49
C VAL A 88 17.55 50.31 81.00
N LYS A 89 16.47 50.37 81.80
CA LYS A 89 16.54 50.17 83.25
C LYS A 89 17.05 48.77 83.61
N ILE A 90 16.54 47.73 82.97
CA ILE A 90 16.96 46.34 83.20
C ILE A 90 18.44 46.15 82.83
N ILE A 91 18.87 46.70 81.69
CA ILE A 91 20.27 46.62 81.23
C ILE A 91 21.20 47.37 82.19
N ARG A 92 20.85 48.59 82.63
CA ARG A 92 21.67 49.38 83.57
C ARG A 92 21.74 48.78 84.98
N ALA A 93 20.72 48.04 85.41
CA ALA A 93 20.68 47.37 86.71
C ALA A 93 21.32 45.97 86.71
N ALA A 94 21.72 45.44 85.55
CA ALA A 94 22.39 44.15 85.44
C ALA A 94 23.91 44.28 85.65
N LYS A 95 24.53 43.24 86.22
CA LYS A 95 25.97 43.21 86.50
C LYS A 95 26.81 42.93 85.23
N ASP A 96 26.25 42.17 84.29
CA ASP A 96 26.89 41.73 83.06
C ASP A 96 25.85 41.46 81.94
N ARG A 97 26.35 41.22 80.72
CA ARG A 97 25.50 40.97 79.52
C ARG A 97 24.58 39.75 79.73
N GLN A 98 25.08 38.71 80.38
CA GLN A 98 24.34 37.47 80.62
C GLN A 98 23.18 37.69 81.60
N GLY A 99 23.41 38.39 82.71
CA GLY A 99 22.36 38.73 83.67
C GLY A 99 21.32 39.70 83.11
N ALA A 100 21.69 40.58 82.17
CA ALA A 100 20.73 41.40 81.44
C ALA A 100 19.84 40.54 80.51
N LYS A 101 20.46 39.63 79.76
CA LYS A 101 19.78 38.70 78.85
C LYS A 101 18.73 37.86 79.58
N GLU A 102 19.10 37.21 80.68
CA GLU A 102 18.19 36.33 81.44
C GLU A 102 16.96 37.08 81.97
N LYS A 103 17.15 38.31 82.47
CA LYS A 103 16.05 39.16 82.94
C LYS A 103 15.12 39.59 81.80
N LEU A 104 15.67 39.95 80.63
CA LEU A 104 14.88 40.35 79.46
C LEU A 104 14.09 39.18 78.88
N VAL A 105 14.71 37.99 78.79
CA VAL A 105 14.06 36.74 78.36
C VAL A 105 12.91 36.40 79.30
N ALA A 106 13.12 36.41 80.62
CA ALA A 106 12.10 36.07 81.60
C ALA A 106 10.91 37.05 81.60
N LYS A 107 11.17 38.36 81.47
CA LYS A 107 10.13 39.40 81.56
C LYS A 107 9.29 39.53 80.29
N TYR A 108 9.93 39.55 79.12
CA TYR A 108 9.26 39.79 77.83
C TYR A 108 9.04 38.52 77.00
N LYS A 109 9.37 37.35 77.56
CA LYS A 109 9.29 36.04 76.88
C LYS A 109 9.99 36.06 75.52
N LEU A 110 11.16 36.69 75.47
CA LEU A 110 11.99 36.76 74.27
C LEU A 110 12.79 35.46 74.13
N SER A 111 13.09 35.06 72.90
CA SER A 111 14.06 33.98 72.68
C SER A 111 15.49 34.46 72.92
N ASP A 112 16.42 33.53 73.14
CA ASP A 112 17.84 33.86 73.31
C ASP A 112 18.40 34.66 72.13
N ARG A 113 18.02 34.29 70.90
CA ARG A 113 18.43 34.98 69.67
C ARG A 113 17.88 36.41 69.58
N GLN A 114 16.63 36.63 70.02
CA GLN A 114 16.05 37.98 70.09
C GLN A 114 16.77 38.82 71.14
N ALA A 115 17.00 38.27 72.33
CA ALA A 115 17.65 38.99 73.42
C ALA A 115 19.10 39.37 73.06
N ASP A 116 19.86 38.48 72.43
CA ASP A 116 21.21 38.78 71.94
C ASP A 116 21.20 39.91 70.91
N ALA A 117 20.28 39.86 69.94
CA ALA A 117 20.14 40.90 68.92
C ALA A 117 19.75 42.26 69.53
N ILE A 118 18.82 42.28 70.50
CA ILE A 118 18.39 43.51 71.18
C ILE A 118 19.54 44.16 71.95
N LEU A 119 20.37 43.35 72.63
CA LEU A 119 21.55 43.85 73.36
C LEU A 119 22.64 44.43 72.44
N GLU A 120 22.58 44.13 71.14
CA GLU A 120 23.49 44.66 70.11
C GLU A 120 22.94 45.92 69.43
N LEU A 121 21.75 46.39 69.80
CA LEU A 121 21.19 47.63 69.28
C LEU A 121 22.08 48.84 69.64
N ARG A 122 22.24 49.73 68.66
CA ARG A 122 22.98 50.98 68.81
C ARG A 122 22.01 52.12 69.08
N LEU A 123 22.42 53.09 69.91
CA LEU A 123 21.55 54.19 70.37
C LEU A 123 20.91 55.01 69.23
N TYR A 124 21.56 55.14 68.07
CA TYR A 124 20.98 55.88 66.93
C TYR A 124 19.78 55.14 66.27
N GLN A 125 19.68 53.82 66.45
CA GLN A 125 18.57 53.00 65.93
C GLN A 125 17.27 53.23 66.70
N LEU A 126 17.31 54.07 67.73
CA LEU A 126 16.18 54.48 68.56
C LEU A 126 15.50 55.76 68.05
N THR A 127 16.03 56.37 66.98
CA THR A 127 15.42 57.55 66.36
C THR A 127 14.09 57.18 65.68
N GLY A 128 13.17 58.15 65.57
CA GLY A 128 11.84 57.91 64.97
C GLY A 128 11.92 57.33 63.56
N LEU A 129 12.82 57.84 62.73
CA LEU A 129 13.04 57.36 61.36
C LEU A 129 13.53 55.90 61.29
N GLU A 130 14.39 55.47 62.23
CA GLU A 130 14.87 54.09 62.26
C GLU A 130 13.79 53.12 62.77
N ARG A 131 12.92 53.58 63.67
CA ARG A 131 11.75 52.82 64.11
C ARG A 131 10.77 52.59 62.95
N GLU A 132 10.47 53.64 62.18
CA GLU A 132 9.62 53.54 60.99
C GLU A 132 10.20 52.54 59.97
N LYS A 133 11.50 52.60 59.69
CA LYS A 133 12.17 51.63 58.79
C LYS A 133 12.06 50.18 59.29
N ILE A 134 12.21 49.94 60.59
CA ILE A 134 12.07 48.59 61.17
C ILE A 134 10.62 48.09 61.01
N GLU A 135 9.64 48.98 61.19
CA GLU A 135 8.23 48.64 61.00
C GLU A 135 7.88 48.37 59.54
N GLU A 136 8.36 49.20 58.61
CA GLU A 136 8.23 48.97 57.17
C GLU A 136 8.89 47.65 56.73
N GLU A 137 10.12 47.39 57.20
CA GLU A 137 10.82 46.14 56.93
C GLU A 137 10.03 44.94 57.48
N TYR A 138 9.53 45.03 58.70
CA TYR A 138 8.74 43.98 59.32
C TYR A 138 7.48 43.67 58.52
N LEU A 139 6.71 44.69 58.12
CA LEU A 139 5.51 44.52 57.31
C LEU A 139 5.82 43.88 55.96
N ALA A 140 6.90 44.32 55.28
CA ALA A 140 7.33 43.73 54.02
C ALA A 140 7.75 42.25 54.18
N VAL A 141 8.46 41.91 55.25
CA VAL A 141 8.86 40.52 55.54
C VAL A 141 7.66 39.65 55.86
N ILE A 142 6.68 40.14 56.64
CA ILE A 142 5.43 39.40 56.91
C ILE A 142 4.65 39.13 55.64
N GLN A 143 4.47 40.14 54.78
CA GLN A 143 3.86 39.95 53.46
C GLN A 143 4.61 38.91 52.63
N LYS A 144 5.95 38.92 52.68
CA LYS A 144 6.77 37.94 51.98
C LYS A 144 6.58 36.53 52.52
N ILE A 145 6.51 36.36 53.85
CA ILE A 145 6.23 35.08 54.51
C ILE A 145 4.87 34.53 54.07
N GLU A 146 3.83 35.38 54.05
CA GLU A 146 2.50 34.98 53.60
C GLU A 146 2.50 34.54 52.13
N GLU A 147 3.18 35.30 51.26
CA GLU A 147 3.35 34.93 49.85
C GLU A 147 4.01 33.55 49.73
N LEU A 148 5.17 33.35 50.38
CA LEU A 148 5.95 32.11 50.33
C LEU A 148 5.18 30.91 50.91
N ARG A 149 4.48 31.08 52.03
CA ARG A 149 3.59 30.05 52.60
C ARG A 149 2.45 29.72 51.65
N SER A 150 1.87 30.72 50.98
CA SER A 150 0.81 30.51 50.01
C SER A 150 1.29 29.73 48.77
N ILE A 151 2.54 29.94 48.35
CA ILE A 151 3.18 29.18 47.27
C ILE A 151 3.36 27.72 47.68
N LEU A 152 3.90 27.47 48.87
CA LEU A 152 4.12 26.11 49.38
C LEU A 152 2.81 25.33 49.62
N ALA A 153 1.72 26.03 49.94
CA ALA A 153 0.40 25.43 50.15
C ALA A 153 -0.35 25.12 48.84
N SER A 154 0.09 25.64 47.69
CA SER A 154 -0.62 25.49 46.42
C SER A 154 0.30 25.01 45.29
N GLU A 155 0.13 23.76 44.88
CA GLU A 155 0.85 23.22 43.72
C GLU A 155 0.63 24.06 42.44
N LYS A 156 -0.56 24.64 42.28
CA LYS A 156 -0.88 25.52 41.14
C LYS A 156 0.05 26.74 41.09
N LYS A 157 0.36 27.35 42.24
CA LYS A 157 1.28 28.49 42.32
C LYS A 157 2.72 28.07 42.01
N VAL A 158 3.15 26.90 42.48
CA VAL A 158 4.47 26.34 42.14
C VAL A 158 4.59 26.14 40.62
N TYR A 159 3.60 25.52 39.98
CA TYR A 159 3.61 25.36 38.52
C TYR A 159 3.54 26.69 37.76
N ALA A 160 2.86 27.70 38.29
CA ALA A 160 2.86 29.04 37.71
C ALA A 160 4.26 29.67 37.70
N ILE A 161 5.03 29.50 38.79
CA ILE A 161 6.43 29.95 38.88
C ILE A 161 7.29 29.20 37.86
N ILE A 162 7.18 27.88 37.80
CA ILE A 162 7.93 27.05 36.83
C ILE A 162 7.62 27.51 35.40
N LYS A 163 6.35 27.74 35.07
CA LYS A 163 5.93 28.22 33.76
C LYS A 163 6.56 29.58 33.44
N LYS A 164 6.55 30.52 34.39
CA LYS A 164 7.15 31.84 34.21
C LYS A 164 8.65 31.72 33.93
N GLU A 165 9.38 30.97 34.73
CA GLU A 165 10.83 30.75 34.55
C GLU A 165 11.16 30.08 33.21
N LEU A 166 10.36 29.10 32.78
CA LEU A 166 10.54 28.45 31.47
C LEU A 166 10.30 29.41 30.30
N LEU A 167 9.35 30.34 30.44
CA LEU A 167 9.10 31.38 29.43
C LEU A 167 10.26 32.38 29.37
N GLU A 168 10.80 32.79 30.51
CA GLU A 168 11.99 33.66 30.57
C GLU A 168 13.21 32.98 29.91
N ILE A 169 13.42 31.68 30.15
CA ILE A 169 14.48 30.90 29.49
C ILE A 169 14.24 30.86 27.97
N LYS A 170 12.99 30.64 27.54
CA LYS A 170 12.64 30.65 26.12
C LYS A 170 12.95 32.01 25.49
N GLU A 171 12.59 33.12 26.12
CA GLU A 171 12.86 34.46 25.59
C GLU A 171 14.36 34.74 25.48
N LYS A 172 15.15 34.30 26.47
CA LYS A 172 16.60 34.56 26.50
C LYS A 172 17.40 33.69 25.53
N TYR A 173 16.96 32.45 25.27
CA TYR A 173 17.76 31.44 24.56
C TYR A 173 17.08 30.85 23.31
N ALA A 174 15.95 31.40 22.85
CA ALA A 174 15.32 30.91 21.63
C ALA A 174 16.17 31.19 20.39
N ASP A 175 16.27 30.20 19.51
CA ASP A 175 16.83 30.32 18.17
C ASP A 175 15.84 29.84 17.10
N LYS A 176 16.11 30.19 15.84
CA LYS A 176 15.31 29.71 14.72
C LYS A 176 15.71 28.28 14.39
N ARG A 177 14.72 27.44 14.08
CA ARG A 177 14.95 26.07 13.61
C ARG A 177 15.87 26.08 12.38
N ARG A 178 16.95 25.29 12.43
CA ARG A 178 17.92 25.14 11.33
C ARG A 178 17.50 24.08 10.30
N THR A 179 16.80 23.04 10.76
CA THR A 179 16.34 21.94 9.93
C THR A 179 14.96 22.20 9.35
N GLN A 180 14.63 21.57 8.23
CA GLN A 180 13.27 21.52 7.71
C GLN A 180 12.76 20.09 7.82
N ILE A 181 11.53 19.93 8.34
CA ILE A 181 10.84 18.64 8.31
C ILE A 181 9.95 18.69 7.07
N VAL A 182 10.40 18.04 6.02
CA VAL A 182 9.58 17.76 4.84
C VAL A 182 8.79 16.49 5.11
N LYS A 183 7.59 16.38 4.52
CA LYS A 183 6.91 15.08 4.51
C LYS A 183 7.81 14.11 3.77
N ASP A 184 7.94 12.92 4.33
CA ASP A 184 8.53 11.81 3.62
C ASP A 184 7.73 11.64 2.31
N GLU A 185 8.39 11.87 1.17
CA GLU A 185 7.80 11.59 -0.14
C GLU A 185 7.77 10.07 -0.41
N GLY A 186 8.17 9.26 0.57
CA GLY A 186 8.37 7.82 0.44
C GLY A 186 9.71 7.54 -0.24
N GLU A 187 10.12 6.27 -0.25
CA GLU A 187 10.97 5.81 -1.34
C GLU A 187 10.16 6.07 -2.62
N ILE A 188 10.66 6.95 -3.51
CA ILE A 188 10.10 7.08 -4.84
C ILE A 188 10.15 5.67 -5.45
N ASP A 189 8.98 5.03 -5.57
CA ASP A 189 8.87 3.70 -6.16
C ASP A 189 9.50 3.80 -7.56
N VAL A 190 10.24 2.77 -7.95
CA VAL A 190 10.85 2.72 -9.30
C VAL A 190 9.80 3.00 -10.38
N GLU A 191 8.54 2.68 -10.09
CA GLU A 191 7.35 3.01 -10.88
C GLU A 191 7.22 4.51 -11.19
N ASP A 192 7.43 5.41 -10.22
CA ASP A 192 7.33 6.86 -10.42
C ASP A 192 8.46 7.44 -11.30
N LEU A 193 9.53 6.67 -11.50
CA LEU A 193 10.62 7.00 -12.44
C LEU A 193 10.33 6.55 -13.86
N ILE A 194 9.33 5.68 -14.05
CA ILE A 194 8.97 5.12 -15.35
C ILE A 194 7.89 6.00 -15.96
N ALA A 195 8.07 6.41 -17.22
CA ALA A 195 7.07 7.20 -17.91
C ALA A 195 5.83 6.35 -18.21
N LYS A 196 4.63 6.93 -18.06
CA LYS A 196 3.37 6.29 -18.46
C LYS A 196 3.23 6.36 -19.99
N GLU A 197 3.75 5.32 -20.65
CA GLU A 197 3.77 5.21 -22.11
C GLU A 197 2.88 4.06 -22.57
N GLY A 198 2.27 4.22 -23.74
CA GLY A 198 1.52 3.15 -24.38
C GLY A 198 2.46 2.11 -24.96
N ALA A 199 2.18 0.83 -24.70
CA ALA A 199 2.94 -0.27 -25.24
C ALA A 199 2.01 -1.41 -25.68
N LEU A 200 2.51 -2.20 -26.62
CA LEU A 200 1.85 -3.40 -27.09
C LEU A 200 2.48 -4.61 -26.40
N ILE A 201 1.65 -5.42 -25.75
CA ILE A 201 2.07 -6.68 -25.14
C ILE A 201 1.72 -7.81 -26.08
N THR A 202 2.70 -8.66 -26.36
CA THR A 202 2.50 -9.86 -27.18
C THR A 202 2.96 -11.09 -26.40
N LEU A 203 2.08 -12.08 -26.29
CA LEU A 203 2.40 -13.42 -25.80
C LEU A 203 2.20 -14.41 -26.95
N SER A 204 3.25 -15.16 -27.28
CA SER A 204 3.22 -16.18 -28.31
C SER A 204 2.72 -17.52 -27.77
N HIS A 205 2.30 -18.40 -28.69
CA HIS A 205 1.85 -19.74 -28.34
C HIS A 205 2.94 -20.58 -27.66
N ALA A 206 4.20 -20.43 -28.09
CA ALA A 206 5.35 -21.08 -27.43
C ALA A 206 5.73 -20.43 -26.09
N GLY A 207 4.94 -19.45 -25.61
CA GLY A 207 5.12 -18.84 -24.29
C GLY A 207 6.19 -17.74 -24.24
N TYR A 208 6.47 -17.06 -25.36
CA TYR A 208 7.36 -15.91 -25.37
C TYR A 208 6.57 -14.61 -25.19
N ILE A 209 6.96 -13.81 -24.20
CA ILE A 209 6.35 -12.51 -23.90
C ILE A 209 7.33 -11.37 -24.18
N LYS A 210 6.79 -10.26 -24.69
CA LYS A 210 7.52 -8.98 -24.86
C LYS A 210 6.60 -7.78 -24.81
N ARG A 211 7.21 -6.63 -24.52
CA ARG A 211 6.64 -5.29 -24.64
C ARG A 211 7.25 -4.59 -25.86
N THR A 212 6.42 -3.97 -26.69
CA THR A 212 6.88 -3.15 -27.82
C THR A 212 6.31 -1.73 -27.65
N SER A 213 7.14 -0.69 -27.72
CA SER A 213 6.65 0.70 -27.63
C SER A 213 5.66 1.00 -28.75
N ALA A 214 4.55 1.69 -28.44
CA ALA A 214 3.54 2.08 -29.43
C ALA A 214 4.10 2.98 -30.54
N ASP A 215 5.11 3.80 -30.24
CA ASP A 215 5.72 4.71 -31.23
C ASP A 215 6.58 3.94 -32.25
N SER A 216 7.26 2.89 -31.80
CA SER A 216 7.98 1.98 -32.70
C SER A 216 7.03 1.26 -33.68
N TYR A 217 5.74 1.20 -33.34
CA TYR A 217 4.68 0.68 -34.20
C TYR A 217 4.16 1.72 -35.20
N ARG A 218 4.01 2.99 -34.78
CA ARG A 218 3.49 4.10 -35.62
C ARG A 218 4.46 4.61 -36.69
N ALA A 219 5.77 4.45 -36.51
CA ALA A 219 6.80 5.16 -37.29
C ALA A 219 6.95 4.76 -38.79
N GLN A 220 6.03 3.99 -39.37
CA GLN A 220 6.00 3.73 -40.83
C GLN A 220 4.62 4.02 -41.43
N LYS A 221 4.39 5.28 -41.86
CA LYS A 221 3.39 5.58 -42.90
C LYS A 221 3.95 6.43 -44.03
N ARG A 222 3.80 5.86 -45.24
CA ARG A 222 3.85 6.39 -46.63
C ARG A 222 4.92 5.75 -47.52
N GLY A 223 4.48 4.81 -48.37
CA GLY A 223 5.13 4.51 -49.66
C GLY A 223 6.22 3.44 -49.71
N GLY A 224 6.17 2.40 -48.87
CA GLY A 224 7.11 1.27 -48.93
C GLY A 224 6.43 -0.04 -49.33
N LYS A 225 7.01 -0.76 -50.31
CA LYS A 225 6.59 -2.12 -50.73
C LYS A 225 6.38 -3.05 -49.52
N GLY A 226 5.20 -3.66 -49.43
CA GLY A 226 4.87 -4.92 -48.72
C GLY A 226 5.65 -5.20 -47.43
N VAL A 227 5.01 -4.96 -46.29
CA VAL A 227 5.61 -5.17 -44.96
C VAL A 227 5.77 -6.68 -44.71
N ILE A 228 7.02 -7.14 -44.71
CA ILE A 228 7.40 -8.50 -44.31
C ILE A 228 7.22 -8.59 -42.80
N GLY A 229 6.07 -9.13 -42.37
CA GLY A 229 5.90 -9.68 -41.04
C GLY A 229 6.98 -10.74 -40.78
N MET A 230 7.39 -10.86 -39.51
CA MET A 230 8.32 -11.86 -38.95
C MET A 230 8.69 -12.96 -39.97
N LYS A 231 9.86 -12.86 -40.61
CA LYS A 231 10.29 -13.85 -41.62
C LYS A 231 10.20 -15.25 -40.99
N SER A 232 9.19 -16.02 -41.37
CA SER A 232 9.32 -17.47 -41.45
C SER A 232 10.44 -17.71 -42.46
N LYS A 233 11.61 -18.12 -42.00
CA LYS A 233 12.67 -18.55 -42.91
C LYS A 233 12.12 -19.77 -43.64
N GLU A 234 11.90 -19.61 -44.95
CA GLU A 234 12.05 -20.71 -45.91
C GLU A 234 13.53 -21.11 -45.91
N GLU A 235 13.97 -21.80 -44.87
CA GLU A 235 15.20 -22.60 -44.92
C GLU A 235 14.77 -24.05 -45.08
N LYS A 236 15.14 -24.61 -46.24
CA LYS A 236 14.96 -26.02 -46.57
C LYS A 236 15.69 -26.87 -45.52
N GLY A 237 14.93 -27.60 -44.71
CA GLY A 237 15.44 -28.63 -43.80
C GLY A 237 14.81 -28.51 -42.42
N GLU A 238 13.96 -29.50 -42.09
CA GLU A 238 13.56 -29.94 -40.74
C GLU A 238 12.88 -28.90 -39.81
N GLU A 239 11.57 -29.13 -39.58
CA GLU A 239 10.74 -28.60 -38.46
C GLU A 239 10.99 -27.14 -38.06
N ALA A 240 10.61 -26.21 -38.93
CA ALA A 240 10.52 -24.80 -38.56
C ALA A 240 9.32 -24.57 -37.63
N ASP A 241 9.58 -24.42 -36.33
CA ASP A 241 8.62 -23.91 -35.32
C ASP A 241 8.03 -22.56 -35.78
N THR A 242 6.83 -22.58 -36.37
CA THR A 242 6.08 -21.37 -36.70
C THR A 242 5.35 -20.88 -35.45
N ASP A 243 6.07 -20.26 -34.53
CA ASP A 243 5.48 -19.60 -33.36
C ASP A 243 4.67 -18.36 -33.78
N PHE A 244 3.46 -18.22 -33.23
CA PHE A 244 2.51 -17.15 -33.56
C PHE A 244 2.05 -16.42 -32.30
N VAL A 245 1.52 -15.21 -32.48
CA VAL A 245 1.03 -14.39 -31.37
C VAL A 245 -0.38 -14.86 -30.98
N GLU A 246 -0.53 -15.36 -29.76
CA GLU A 246 -1.79 -15.84 -29.20
C GLU A 246 -2.55 -14.71 -28.48
N HIS A 247 -1.84 -13.85 -27.76
CA HIS A 247 -2.42 -12.66 -27.14
C HIS A 247 -1.68 -11.40 -27.58
N LEU A 248 -2.46 -10.40 -28.01
CA LEU A 248 -1.99 -9.06 -28.36
C LEU A 248 -2.99 -8.05 -27.83
N PHE A 249 -2.52 -7.13 -27.00
CA PHE A 249 -3.34 -6.04 -26.47
C PHE A 249 -2.47 -4.83 -26.14
N SER A 250 -3.10 -3.65 -26.20
CA SER A 250 -2.50 -2.40 -25.75
C SER A 250 -2.59 -2.28 -24.24
N ALA A 251 -1.52 -1.85 -23.61
CA ALA A 251 -1.46 -1.54 -22.19
C ALA A 251 -0.59 -0.30 -21.97
N THR A 252 -0.74 0.36 -20.83
CA THR A 252 0.22 1.36 -20.36
C THR A 252 1.32 0.68 -19.57
N THR A 253 2.51 1.30 -19.49
CA THR A 253 3.64 0.78 -18.69
C THR A 253 3.28 0.48 -17.24
N HIS A 254 2.29 1.17 -16.67
CA HIS A 254 1.88 1.07 -15.27
C HIS A 254 0.75 0.06 -15.04
N ASP A 255 0.15 -0.47 -16.11
CA ASP A 255 -0.91 -1.47 -15.99
C ASP A 255 -0.35 -2.78 -15.42
N TYR A 256 -1.23 -3.61 -14.91
CA TYR A 256 -0.94 -4.90 -14.32
C TYR A 256 -1.33 -6.01 -15.28
N LEU A 257 -0.42 -6.95 -15.51
CA LEU A 257 -0.66 -8.20 -16.22
C LEU A 257 -0.89 -9.32 -15.21
N MET A 258 -2.08 -9.90 -15.25
CA MET A 258 -2.48 -11.03 -14.43
C MET A 258 -2.42 -12.33 -15.25
N PHE A 259 -1.58 -13.25 -14.83
CA PHE A 259 -1.34 -14.55 -15.46
C PHE A 259 -1.99 -15.65 -14.64
N PHE A 260 -3.05 -16.25 -15.17
CA PHE A 260 -3.77 -17.34 -14.53
C PHE A 260 -3.23 -18.67 -15.03
N THR A 261 -2.86 -19.56 -14.11
CA THR A 261 -2.35 -20.90 -14.46
C THR A 261 -3.44 -21.95 -14.47
N SER A 262 -3.20 -23.06 -15.17
CA SER A 262 -4.07 -24.25 -15.17
C SER A 262 -4.30 -24.84 -13.77
N THR A 263 -3.37 -24.64 -12.84
CA THR A 263 -3.47 -25.04 -11.42
C THR A 263 -4.30 -24.08 -10.57
N GLY A 264 -4.75 -22.95 -11.13
CA GLY A 264 -5.56 -21.93 -10.44
C GLY A 264 -4.75 -20.89 -9.65
N ARG A 265 -3.43 -20.81 -9.87
CA ARG A 265 -2.60 -19.70 -9.34
C ARG A 265 -2.68 -18.48 -10.24
N VAL A 266 -2.40 -17.33 -9.66
CA VAL A 266 -2.34 -16.04 -10.35
C VAL A 266 -1.01 -15.37 -10.04
N TYR A 267 -0.29 -15.01 -11.07
CA TYR A 267 0.91 -14.18 -10.99
C TYR A 267 0.57 -12.80 -11.54
N VAL A 268 1.13 -11.76 -10.94
CA VAL A 268 0.86 -10.38 -11.36
C VAL A 268 2.20 -9.70 -11.57
N GLU A 269 2.39 -9.12 -12.75
CA GLU A 269 3.56 -8.31 -13.07
C GLU A 269 3.13 -6.97 -13.65
N LYS A 270 3.95 -5.95 -13.43
CA LYS A 270 3.77 -4.65 -14.08
C LYS A 270 4.19 -4.74 -15.54
N VAL A 271 3.51 -4.01 -16.41
CA VAL A 271 3.85 -3.99 -17.84
C VAL A 271 5.30 -3.55 -18.08
N TYR A 272 5.84 -2.61 -17.31
CA TYR A 272 7.23 -2.16 -17.48
C TYR A 272 8.29 -3.22 -17.13
N GLU A 273 7.96 -4.23 -16.31
CA GLU A 273 8.85 -5.36 -15.99
C GLU A 273 8.96 -6.34 -17.17
N ILE A 274 7.98 -6.30 -18.10
CA ILE A 274 8.03 -7.08 -19.32
C ILE A 274 9.13 -6.52 -20.23
N PRO A 275 10.03 -7.39 -20.75
CA PRO A 275 11.17 -6.95 -21.53
C PRO A 275 10.73 -6.18 -22.78
N GLU A 276 11.26 -4.96 -22.92
CA GLU A 276 11.06 -4.15 -24.12
C GLU A 276 11.95 -4.69 -25.25
N MET A 277 11.32 -5.03 -26.37
CA MET A 277 12.01 -5.58 -27.54
C MET A 277 11.38 -5.09 -28.83
N GLY A 278 12.16 -5.08 -29.91
CA GLY A 278 11.67 -4.70 -31.24
C GLY A 278 10.59 -5.66 -31.78
N ARG A 279 9.81 -5.17 -32.75
CA ARG A 279 8.69 -5.92 -33.37
C ARG A 279 9.10 -7.30 -33.91
N THR A 280 10.31 -7.44 -34.44
CA THR A 280 10.84 -8.69 -35.02
C THR A 280 11.46 -9.66 -34.02
N ALA A 281 11.69 -9.24 -32.77
CA ALA A 281 12.28 -10.10 -31.75
C ALA A 281 11.24 -11.12 -31.23
N ARG A 282 11.67 -12.34 -30.87
CA ARG A 282 10.76 -13.38 -30.36
C ARG A 282 10.21 -13.09 -28.96
N GLY A 283 10.93 -12.31 -28.14
CA GLY A 283 10.58 -12.09 -26.73
C GLY A 283 11.39 -12.97 -25.78
N LYS A 284 11.06 -12.96 -24.49
CA LYS A 284 11.63 -13.88 -23.49
C LYS A 284 10.59 -14.93 -23.12
N SER A 285 11.05 -16.14 -22.82
CA SER A 285 10.18 -17.17 -22.24
C SER A 285 9.51 -16.63 -20.97
N ILE A 286 8.21 -16.87 -20.85
CA ILE A 286 7.41 -16.45 -19.70
C ILE A 286 7.90 -17.07 -18.38
N ALA A 287 8.53 -18.24 -18.44
CA ALA A 287 9.15 -18.90 -17.28
C ALA A 287 10.34 -18.10 -16.73
N ASN A 288 10.94 -17.19 -17.51
CA ASN A 288 11.99 -16.29 -17.03
C ASN A 288 11.44 -14.99 -16.43
N VAL A 289 10.16 -14.68 -16.69
CA VAL A 289 9.48 -13.49 -16.18
C VAL A 289 8.73 -13.83 -14.90
N LEU A 290 8.09 -15.00 -14.87
CA LEU A 290 7.27 -15.47 -13.75
C LEU A 290 7.94 -16.65 -13.06
N ALA A 291 7.89 -16.65 -11.73
CA ALA A 291 8.36 -17.77 -10.90
C ALA A 291 7.34 -18.92 -10.87
N LEU A 292 7.03 -19.51 -12.04
CA LEU A 292 6.07 -20.60 -12.19
C LEU A 292 6.52 -21.88 -11.47
N GLN A 293 5.57 -22.63 -10.93
CA GLN A 293 5.87 -23.95 -10.39
C GLN A 293 6.02 -25.00 -11.51
N PRO A 294 6.76 -26.09 -11.29
CA PRO A 294 6.90 -27.16 -12.29
C PRO A 294 5.54 -27.70 -12.74
N GLY A 295 5.31 -27.71 -14.05
CA GLY A 295 4.07 -28.21 -14.66
C GLY A 295 2.93 -27.20 -14.79
N GLU A 296 3.10 -25.95 -14.33
CA GLU A 296 2.10 -24.90 -14.54
C GLU A 296 2.12 -24.39 -15.99
N LYS A 297 0.94 -24.28 -16.58
CA LYS A 297 0.73 -23.65 -17.89
C LYS A 297 -0.17 -22.44 -17.72
N ILE A 298 0.00 -21.43 -18.57
CA ILE A 298 -0.89 -20.27 -18.58
C ILE A 298 -2.21 -20.69 -19.22
N ALA A 299 -3.32 -20.41 -18.54
CA ALA A 299 -4.67 -20.62 -19.01
C ALA A 299 -5.34 -19.32 -19.46
N ALA A 300 -4.98 -18.18 -18.87
CA ALA A 300 -5.49 -16.87 -19.28
C ALA A 300 -4.53 -15.73 -18.91
N LEU A 301 -4.60 -14.65 -19.69
CA LEU A 301 -3.88 -13.40 -19.47
C LEU A 301 -4.88 -12.25 -19.46
N ILE A 302 -4.94 -11.51 -18.34
CA ILE A 302 -5.82 -10.35 -18.16
C ILE A 302 -4.97 -9.12 -17.87
N CYS A 303 -5.24 -8.01 -18.54
CA CYS A 303 -4.62 -6.72 -18.26
C CYS A 303 -5.61 -5.84 -17.49
N VAL A 304 -5.17 -5.24 -16.39
CA VAL A 304 -5.98 -4.31 -15.57
C VAL A 304 -5.18 -3.07 -15.23
N GLN A 305 -5.83 -1.90 -15.22
CA GLN A 305 -5.19 -0.64 -14.83
C GLN A 305 -5.09 -0.52 -13.30
N GLU A 306 -6.13 -0.94 -12.59
CA GLU A 306 -6.24 -0.88 -11.14
C GLU A 306 -7.10 -2.04 -10.60
N PHE A 307 -6.90 -2.38 -9.32
CA PHE A 307 -7.64 -3.42 -8.64
C PHE A 307 -8.92 -2.85 -8.00
N THR A 308 -9.99 -2.76 -8.78
CA THR A 308 -11.26 -2.14 -8.35
C THR A 308 -12.23 -3.13 -7.73
N ASP A 309 -13.19 -2.61 -6.98
CA ASP A 309 -14.34 -3.37 -6.46
C ASP A 309 -15.49 -3.50 -7.48
N LYS A 310 -15.44 -2.76 -8.59
CA LYS A 310 -16.46 -2.71 -9.65
C LYS A 310 -16.28 -3.78 -10.72
N GLN A 311 -15.11 -4.39 -10.79
CA GLN A 311 -14.78 -5.43 -11.76
C GLN A 311 -14.60 -6.78 -11.06
N HIS A 312 -14.92 -7.83 -11.80
CA HIS A 312 -14.89 -9.20 -11.32
C HIS A 312 -14.10 -10.08 -12.26
N LEU A 313 -13.48 -11.12 -11.71
CA LEU A 313 -12.85 -12.18 -12.48
C LEU A 313 -13.76 -13.40 -12.44
N VAL A 314 -14.25 -13.79 -13.61
CA VAL A 314 -14.99 -15.04 -13.78
C VAL A 314 -14.05 -16.10 -14.33
N MET A 315 -13.82 -17.15 -13.54
CA MET A 315 -12.97 -18.29 -13.87
C MET A 315 -13.83 -19.50 -14.19
N ALA A 316 -13.36 -20.34 -15.12
CA ALA A 316 -14.00 -21.61 -15.48
C ALA A 316 -12.97 -22.75 -15.52
N THR A 317 -13.39 -23.92 -15.06
CA THR A 317 -12.57 -25.14 -14.99
C THR A 317 -13.10 -26.22 -15.94
N SER A 318 -12.26 -27.21 -16.24
CA SER A 318 -12.60 -28.33 -17.11
C SER A 318 -13.75 -29.20 -16.57
N SER A 319 -13.94 -29.26 -15.25
CA SER A 319 -15.05 -29.98 -14.60
C SER A 319 -16.41 -29.27 -14.69
N GLY A 320 -16.44 -28.02 -15.18
CA GLY A 320 -17.64 -27.19 -15.26
C GLY A 320 -17.89 -26.33 -14.02
N ILE A 321 -16.95 -26.26 -13.10
CA ILE A 321 -16.97 -25.31 -11.98
C ILE A 321 -16.59 -23.92 -12.50
N VAL A 322 -17.40 -22.94 -12.13
CA VAL A 322 -17.15 -21.52 -12.35
C VAL A 322 -17.04 -20.77 -11.03
N LYS A 323 -16.28 -19.68 -11.03
CA LYS A 323 -16.15 -18.82 -9.86
C LYS A 323 -16.06 -17.36 -10.26
N LYS A 324 -16.81 -16.53 -9.54
CA LYS A 324 -16.67 -15.08 -9.58
C LYS A 324 -15.94 -14.60 -8.32
N THR A 325 -14.89 -13.82 -8.51
CA THR A 325 -14.13 -13.19 -7.43
C THR A 325 -13.93 -11.72 -7.77
N ASN A 326 -14.03 -10.86 -6.77
CA ASN A 326 -13.82 -9.42 -6.94
C ASN A 326 -12.36 -9.13 -7.32
N LEU A 327 -12.12 -8.19 -8.24
CA LEU A 327 -10.77 -7.86 -8.69
C LEU A 327 -9.91 -7.28 -7.54
N SER A 328 -10.49 -6.51 -6.61
CA SER A 328 -9.78 -5.96 -5.45
C SER A 328 -9.12 -7.01 -4.55
N ASP A 329 -9.62 -8.26 -4.53
CA ASP A 329 -9.03 -9.37 -3.77
C ASP A 329 -7.60 -9.72 -4.24
N TYR A 330 -7.20 -9.28 -5.44
CA TYR A 330 -5.90 -9.52 -6.06
C TYR A 330 -4.90 -8.37 -5.89
N ALA A 331 -5.28 -7.27 -5.23
CA ALA A 331 -4.42 -6.10 -5.04
C ALA A 331 -3.11 -6.42 -4.27
N ASN A 332 -3.19 -7.32 -3.28
CA ASN A 332 -2.03 -7.73 -2.48
C ASN A 332 -1.33 -8.96 -3.07
N PHE A 333 -0.78 -8.82 -4.28
CA PHE A 333 -0.04 -9.88 -4.98
C PHE A 333 1.41 -10.01 -4.48
N ARG A 334 2.08 -11.12 -4.83
CA ARG A 334 3.47 -11.44 -4.43
C ARG A 334 4.18 -12.10 -5.60
N LYS A 335 5.51 -11.97 -5.70
CA LYS A 335 6.33 -12.56 -6.78
C LYS A 335 6.15 -14.08 -6.95
N GLY A 336 5.93 -14.81 -5.85
CA GLY A 336 5.67 -16.26 -5.88
C GLY A 336 4.27 -16.65 -6.37
N GLY A 337 3.45 -15.69 -6.81
CA GLY A 337 2.05 -15.90 -7.16
C GLY A 337 1.15 -16.10 -5.95
N ILE A 338 -0.16 -15.98 -6.19
CA ILE A 338 -1.21 -16.14 -5.21
C ILE A 338 -2.23 -17.17 -5.71
N ILE A 339 -3.03 -17.74 -4.80
CA ILE A 339 -4.18 -18.56 -5.20
C ILE A 339 -5.22 -17.64 -5.83
N GLY A 340 -5.74 -18.00 -7.00
CA GLY A 340 -6.91 -17.37 -7.63
C GLY A 340 -8.16 -18.23 -7.52
N ILE A 341 -8.03 -19.55 -7.69
CA ILE A 341 -9.08 -20.55 -7.49
C ILE A 341 -8.48 -21.85 -6.94
N LYS A 342 -9.22 -22.53 -6.06
CA LYS A 342 -8.84 -23.87 -5.62
C LYS A 342 -9.31 -24.88 -6.66
N VAL A 343 -8.38 -25.41 -7.44
CA VAL A 343 -8.65 -26.46 -8.43
C VAL A 343 -8.56 -27.83 -7.75
N GLU A 344 -9.53 -28.71 -8.00
CA GLU A 344 -9.55 -30.07 -7.44
C GLU A 344 -8.66 -31.03 -8.24
N GLN A 345 -8.33 -32.19 -7.66
CA GLN A 345 -7.46 -33.16 -8.31
C GLN A 345 -8.08 -33.69 -9.61
N GLY A 346 -7.36 -33.58 -10.72
CA GLY A 346 -7.82 -34.01 -12.04
C GLY A 346 -8.64 -32.96 -12.80
N ASP A 347 -8.78 -31.77 -12.24
CA ASP A 347 -9.37 -30.60 -12.88
C ASP A 347 -8.28 -29.57 -13.24
N GLU A 348 -8.61 -28.64 -14.13
CA GLU A 348 -7.74 -27.56 -14.56
C GLU A 348 -8.54 -26.30 -14.89
N LEU A 349 -7.98 -25.14 -14.62
CA LEU A 349 -8.51 -23.87 -15.08
C LEU A 349 -8.34 -23.78 -16.59
N ILE A 350 -9.43 -23.55 -17.33
CA ILE A 350 -9.44 -23.46 -18.79
C ILE A 350 -9.51 -22.02 -19.30
N GLY A 351 -9.94 -21.09 -18.45
CA GLY A 351 -10.10 -19.70 -18.87
C GLY A 351 -10.53 -18.78 -17.74
N CYS A 352 -10.24 -17.50 -17.93
CA CYS A 352 -10.66 -16.42 -17.06
C CYS A 352 -11.07 -15.22 -17.91
N ALA A 353 -12.10 -14.51 -17.47
CA ALA A 353 -12.54 -13.27 -18.08
C ALA A 353 -12.74 -12.18 -17.04
N LEU A 354 -12.41 -10.95 -17.41
CA LEU A 354 -12.73 -9.75 -16.64
C LEU A 354 -14.15 -9.29 -17.00
N THR A 355 -14.99 -9.08 -15.99
CA THR A 355 -16.40 -8.70 -16.15
C THR A 355 -16.77 -7.52 -15.27
N ASN A 356 -17.92 -6.90 -15.56
CA ASN A 356 -18.44 -5.72 -14.85
C ASN A 356 -19.67 -6.00 -13.97
N GLY A 357 -20.01 -7.26 -13.74
CA GLY A 357 -21.16 -7.69 -12.93
C GLY A 357 -22.49 -7.80 -13.69
N LYS A 358 -22.56 -7.40 -14.97
CA LYS A 358 -23.78 -7.38 -15.80
C LYS A 358 -23.66 -8.19 -17.10
N GLN A 359 -22.64 -9.03 -17.22
CA GLN A 359 -22.39 -9.80 -18.43
C GLN A 359 -22.88 -11.24 -18.30
N GLU A 360 -23.04 -11.88 -19.46
CA GLU A 360 -23.37 -13.30 -19.54
C GLU A 360 -22.14 -14.11 -19.96
N ILE A 361 -22.08 -15.33 -19.47
CA ILE A 361 -20.99 -16.27 -19.71
C ILE A 361 -21.57 -17.47 -20.44
N VAL A 362 -20.88 -17.91 -21.49
CA VAL A 362 -21.14 -19.19 -22.14
C VAL A 362 -20.03 -20.19 -21.83
N LEU A 363 -20.42 -21.41 -21.49
CA LEU A 363 -19.53 -22.57 -21.34
C LEU A 363 -19.83 -23.57 -22.45
N VAL A 364 -18.81 -24.23 -22.98
CA VAL A 364 -18.91 -25.24 -24.02
C VAL A 364 -18.16 -26.51 -23.63
N THR A 365 -18.78 -27.67 -23.84
CA THR A 365 -18.21 -28.98 -23.52
C THR A 365 -17.69 -29.73 -24.75
N ALA A 366 -16.84 -30.73 -24.52
CA ALA A 366 -16.28 -31.60 -25.54
C ALA A 366 -17.35 -32.42 -26.29
N GLU A 367 -18.42 -32.87 -25.61
CA GLU A 367 -19.58 -33.52 -26.27
C GLU A 367 -20.51 -32.53 -27.01
N GLY A 368 -20.12 -31.26 -27.14
CA GLY A 368 -20.87 -30.28 -27.93
C GLY A 368 -22.10 -29.72 -27.21
N MET A 369 -22.10 -29.68 -25.88
CA MET A 369 -23.12 -29.00 -25.08
C MET A 369 -22.68 -27.57 -24.76
N SER A 370 -23.65 -26.69 -24.52
CA SER A 370 -23.39 -25.29 -24.13
C SER A 370 -24.37 -24.77 -23.09
N LEU A 371 -23.90 -23.92 -22.18
CA LEU A 371 -24.75 -23.26 -21.21
C LEU A 371 -24.37 -21.78 -21.11
N ARG A 372 -25.33 -20.91 -21.46
CA ARG A 372 -25.25 -19.46 -21.30
C ARG A 372 -26.04 -19.06 -20.06
N PHE A 373 -25.43 -18.28 -19.17
CA PHE A 373 -26.09 -17.77 -17.97
C PHE A 373 -25.55 -16.40 -17.60
N HIS A 374 -26.34 -15.63 -16.86
CA HIS A 374 -25.96 -14.31 -16.39
C HIS A 374 -25.10 -14.38 -15.11
N GLU A 375 -24.07 -13.52 -15.01
CA GLU A 375 -23.08 -13.60 -13.93
C GLU A 375 -23.61 -13.18 -12.55
N ASP A 376 -24.81 -12.60 -12.48
CA ASP A 376 -25.55 -12.31 -11.24
C ASP A 376 -25.92 -13.60 -10.47
N GLN A 377 -26.04 -14.72 -11.17
CA GLN A 377 -26.24 -16.04 -10.56
C GLN A 377 -25.01 -16.53 -9.80
N LEU A 378 -23.86 -15.85 -9.96
CA LEU A 378 -22.64 -16.06 -9.19
C LEU A 378 -22.51 -14.97 -8.14
N ARG A 379 -22.40 -15.37 -6.87
CA ARG A 379 -21.93 -14.46 -5.82
C ARG A 379 -20.41 -14.32 -5.90
N ASP A 380 -19.90 -13.17 -5.47
CA ASP A 380 -18.47 -13.02 -5.22
C ASP A 380 -18.02 -13.96 -4.11
N GLN A 381 -16.92 -14.66 -4.37
CA GLN A 381 -16.30 -15.59 -3.44
C GLN A 381 -14.82 -15.29 -3.34
N GLY A 382 -14.25 -15.50 -2.15
CA GLY A 382 -12.82 -15.32 -1.94
C GLY A 382 -11.95 -16.24 -2.81
N ARG A 383 -10.68 -15.86 -2.95
CA ARG A 383 -9.71 -16.54 -3.84
C ARG A 383 -9.49 -18.03 -3.51
N ALA A 384 -9.45 -18.41 -2.25
CA ALA A 384 -9.14 -19.78 -1.83
C ALA A 384 -10.34 -20.76 -1.86
N THR A 385 -11.44 -20.41 -2.52
CA THR A 385 -12.60 -21.29 -2.70
C THR A 385 -12.61 -21.99 -4.06
N VAL A 386 -13.36 -23.09 -4.14
CA VAL A 386 -13.49 -23.94 -5.34
C VAL A 386 -14.43 -23.30 -6.38
N GLY A 387 -15.58 -22.77 -5.96
CA GLY A 387 -16.58 -22.20 -6.87
C GLY A 387 -17.89 -22.99 -6.86
N VAL A 388 -18.70 -22.83 -7.89
CA VAL A 388 -19.99 -23.49 -8.07
C VAL A 388 -20.14 -24.03 -9.49
N TYR A 389 -21.01 -25.02 -9.71
CA TYR A 389 -21.27 -25.49 -11.06
C TYR A 389 -21.88 -24.40 -11.96
N GLY A 390 -21.22 -24.16 -13.09
CA GLY A 390 -21.70 -23.34 -14.20
C GLY A 390 -22.44 -24.19 -15.23
N ILE A 391 -21.85 -25.33 -15.59
CA ILE A 391 -22.49 -26.42 -16.33
C ILE A 391 -22.21 -27.72 -15.60
N ARG A 392 -23.13 -28.68 -15.62
CA ARG A 392 -22.89 -30.04 -15.12
C ARG A 392 -22.69 -30.96 -16.33
N PRO A 393 -21.44 -31.25 -16.72
CA PRO A 393 -21.19 -32.22 -17.79
C PRO A 393 -21.81 -33.57 -17.40
N GLU A 394 -22.45 -34.23 -18.36
CA GLU A 394 -22.91 -35.60 -18.17
C GLU A 394 -21.79 -36.57 -18.62
N LYS A 395 -21.69 -37.75 -18.00
CA LYS A 395 -20.64 -38.74 -18.30
C LYS A 395 -19.22 -38.21 -17.99
N LYS A 396 -18.20 -38.64 -18.75
CA LYS A 396 -16.80 -38.19 -18.66
C LYS A 396 -16.53 -36.93 -19.51
N ASP A 397 -17.57 -36.14 -19.82
CA ASP A 397 -17.47 -34.91 -20.60
C ASP A 397 -16.76 -33.80 -19.80
N LYS A 398 -16.17 -32.84 -20.51
CA LYS A 398 -15.37 -31.75 -19.93
C LYS A 398 -15.65 -30.44 -20.65
N VAL A 399 -15.53 -29.32 -19.95
CA VAL A 399 -15.58 -27.99 -20.54
C VAL A 399 -14.27 -27.72 -21.28
N VAL A 400 -14.38 -27.27 -22.53
CA VAL A 400 -13.25 -26.98 -23.44
C VAL A 400 -13.20 -25.52 -23.87
N GLY A 401 -14.21 -24.73 -23.52
CA GLY A 401 -14.23 -23.30 -23.82
C GLY A 401 -15.15 -22.54 -22.87
N ALA A 402 -14.74 -21.32 -22.55
CA ALA A 402 -15.51 -20.36 -21.79
C ALA A 402 -15.34 -18.97 -22.44
N ALA A 403 -16.43 -18.26 -22.65
CA ALA A 403 -16.40 -16.94 -23.26
C ALA A 403 -17.44 -16.00 -22.63
N VAL A 404 -17.12 -14.72 -22.59
CA VAL A 404 -18.08 -13.66 -22.30
C VAL A 404 -18.91 -13.42 -23.55
N VAL A 405 -20.22 -13.30 -23.37
CA VAL A 405 -21.13 -13.00 -24.47
C VAL A 405 -20.95 -11.56 -24.90
N ASP A 406 -20.57 -11.37 -26.16
CA ASP A 406 -20.51 -10.07 -26.83
C ASP A 406 -21.54 -10.05 -27.97
N PRO A 407 -22.56 -9.17 -27.94
CA PRO A 407 -23.55 -9.05 -29.00
C PRO A 407 -22.97 -8.74 -30.39
N LYS A 408 -21.74 -8.21 -30.47
CA LYS A 408 -21.06 -7.90 -31.73
C LYS A 408 -20.19 -9.05 -32.25
N ALA A 409 -20.11 -10.15 -31.51
CA ALA A 409 -19.28 -11.30 -31.86
C ALA A 409 -20.15 -12.55 -32.09
N THR A 410 -19.51 -13.59 -32.60
CA THR A 410 -20.11 -14.92 -32.79
C THR A 410 -19.30 -15.95 -32.03
N LEU A 411 -19.96 -17.04 -31.61
CA LEU A 411 -19.26 -18.17 -31.00
C LEU A 411 -18.79 -19.12 -32.10
N LEU A 412 -17.47 -19.21 -32.27
CA LEU A 412 -16.84 -20.23 -33.11
C LEU A 412 -16.67 -21.50 -32.27
N VAL A 413 -17.17 -22.62 -32.78
CA VAL A 413 -16.98 -23.95 -32.21
C VAL A 413 -16.29 -24.84 -33.23
N VAL A 414 -15.22 -25.52 -32.82
CA VAL A 414 -14.39 -26.36 -33.69
C VAL A 414 -14.27 -27.76 -33.09
N GLY A 415 -14.53 -28.78 -33.91
CA GLY A 415 -14.34 -30.19 -33.60
C GLY A 415 -12.94 -30.69 -33.95
N ASP A 416 -12.49 -31.75 -33.28
CA ASP A 416 -11.15 -32.33 -33.40
C ASP A 416 -10.87 -32.94 -34.79
N ASN A 417 -11.90 -33.17 -35.62
CA ASN A 417 -11.74 -33.58 -37.02
C ASN A 417 -11.64 -32.42 -38.03
N GLY A 418 -11.45 -31.18 -37.57
CA GLY A 418 -11.27 -30.02 -38.47
C GLY A 418 -12.57 -29.41 -39.00
N VAL A 419 -13.72 -29.77 -38.43
CA VAL A 419 -15.02 -29.20 -38.76
C VAL A 419 -15.36 -28.11 -37.75
N GLY A 420 -15.83 -26.96 -38.20
CA GLY A 420 -16.26 -25.89 -37.31
C GLY A 420 -17.37 -25.02 -37.89
N LYS A 421 -17.90 -24.15 -37.04
CA LYS A 421 -18.96 -23.21 -37.41
C LYS A 421 -18.98 -22.01 -36.48
N ARG A 422 -19.55 -20.92 -36.99
CA ARG A 422 -19.88 -19.74 -36.20
C ARG A 422 -21.38 -19.67 -35.99
N THR A 423 -21.79 -19.24 -34.82
CA THR A 423 -23.19 -19.06 -34.48
C THR A 423 -23.33 -17.80 -33.64
N SER A 424 -24.24 -16.90 -34.02
CA SER A 424 -24.59 -15.75 -33.20
C SER A 424 -24.92 -16.15 -31.76
N PHE A 425 -24.54 -15.31 -30.80
CA PHE A 425 -24.90 -15.53 -29.40
C PHE A 425 -26.41 -15.55 -29.16
N ASP A 426 -27.21 -14.88 -30.00
CA ASP A 426 -28.68 -14.83 -29.87
C ASP A 426 -29.36 -16.20 -30.02
N ASP A 427 -28.73 -17.13 -30.75
CA ASP A 427 -29.18 -18.53 -30.87
C ASP A 427 -28.98 -19.34 -29.57
N TYR A 428 -28.21 -18.80 -28.63
CA TYR A 428 -27.97 -19.38 -27.32
C TYR A 428 -28.87 -18.67 -26.31
N ARG A 429 -30.02 -19.27 -26.01
CA ARG A 429 -30.89 -18.78 -24.93
C ARG A 429 -30.18 -18.80 -23.58
N SER A 430 -30.43 -17.77 -22.76
CA SER A 430 -29.98 -17.74 -21.37
C SER A 430 -30.69 -18.82 -20.54
N GLN A 431 -29.97 -19.43 -19.60
CA GLN A 431 -30.39 -20.55 -18.77
C GLN A 431 -29.94 -20.36 -17.32
N THR A 432 -30.47 -21.18 -16.41
CA THR A 432 -29.94 -21.28 -15.04
C THR A 432 -28.62 -22.04 -15.04
N ARG A 433 -27.62 -21.53 -14.31
CA ARG A 433 -26.33 -22.20 -14.12
C ARG A 433 -26.49 -23.59 -13.48
N GLY A 434 -25.56 -24.48 -13.76
CA GLY A 434 -25.53 -25.85 -13.24
C GLY A 434 -26.51 -26.81 -13.95
N GLY A 435 -27.16 -26.37 -15.02
CA GLY A 435 -27.93 -27.23 -15.91
C GLY A 435 -27.06 -28.11 -16.82
N LYS A 436 -27.73 -28.96 -17.61
CA LYS A 436 -27.08 -29.81 -18.64
C LYS A 436 -26.67 -29.04 -19.89
N GLY A 437 -27.26 -27.86 -20.10
CA GLY A 437 -27.05 -27.06 -21.30
C GLY A 437 -27.85 -27.56 -22.50
N ILE A 438 -27.52 -26.99 -23.66
CA ILE A 438 -28.19 -27.18 -24.95
C ILE A 438 -27.12 -27.43 -26.03
N ILE A 439 -27.45 -28.27 -27.03
CA ILE A 439 -26.50 -28.73 -28.06
C ILE A 439 -25.94 -27.57 -28.89
N THR A 440 -24.66 -27.25 -28.76
CA THR A 440 -23.94 -26.26 -29.58
C THR A 440 -23.36 -26.81 -30.87
N MET A 441 -23.06 -28.11 -30.91
CA MET A 441 -22.53 -28.78 -32.09
C MET A 441 -22.90 -30.25 -32.02
N LYS A 442 -23.36 -30.83 -33.13
CA LYS A 442 -23.59 -32.29 -33.18
C LYS A 442 -22.25 -33.00 -33.34
N THR A 443 -21.76 -33.63 -32.27
CA THR A 443 -20.58 -34.51 -32.30
C THR A 443 -20.97 -35.84 -32.96
N THR A 444 -20.34 -36.14 -34.09
CA THR A 444 -20.52 -37.37 -34.90
C THR A 444 -19.14 -37.84 -35.34
N ASP A 445 -19.00 -39.02 -35.94
CA ASP A 445 -17.71 -39.49 -36.46
C ASP A 445 -17.05 -38.53 -37.45
N LYS A 446 -17.84 -37.68 -38.12
CA LYS A 446 -17.37 -36.63 -39.02
C LYS A 446 -16.79 -35.43 -38.28
N THR A 447 -17.47 -34.95 -37.25
CA THR A 447 -17.09 -33.72 -36.52
C THR A 447 -16.10 -33.99 -35.41
N GLY A 448 -16.21 -35.18 -34.81
CA GLY A 448 -15.50 -35.59 -33.61
C GLY A 448 -15.95 -34.80 -32.37
N LEU A 449 -15.10 -34.76 -31.34
CA LEU A 449 -15.36 -34.00 -30.11
C LEU A 449 -14.99 -32.53 -30.32
N VAL A 450 -15.61 -31.62 -29.58
CA VAL A 450 -15.24 -30.19 -29.62
C VAL A 450 -13.82 -30.03 -29.06
N ALA A 451 -12.93 -29.48 -29.88
CA ALA A 451 -11.54 -29.17 -29.53
C ALA A 451 -11.38 -27.75 -28.96
N GLY A 452 -12.30 -26.84 -29.28
CA GLY A 452 -12.31 -25.52 -28.68
C GLY A 452 -13.51 -24.66 -29.07
N ALA A 453 -13.78 -23.66 -28.25
CA ALA A 453 -14.82 -22.67 -28.49
C ALA A 453 -14.34 -21.28 -28.07
N ILE A 454 -14.35 -20.34 -29.00
CA ILE A 454 -13.86 -18.97 -28.79
C ILE A 454 -14.84 -17.94 -29.36
N SER A 455 -14.91 -16.78 -28.73
CA SER A 455 -15.66 -15.63 -29.26
C SER A 455 -14.82 -14.96 -30.35
N VAL A 456 -15.41 -14.76 -31.53
CA VAL A 456 -14.73 -14.18 -32.70
C VAL A 456 -15.61 -13.15 -33.40
N LYS A 457 -14.99 -12.09 -33.88
CA LYS A 457 -15.58 -11.06 -34.75
C LYS A 457 -15.23 -11.35 -36.22
N ASP A 458 -15.96 -10.75 -37.15
CA ASP A 458 -15.79 -11.04 -38.59
C ASP A 458 -14.40 -10.67 -39.16
N ASP A 459 -13.75 -9.68 -38.57
CA ASP A 459 -12.41 -9.18 -38.88
C ASP A 459 -11.29 -9.99 -38.22
N ASP A 460 -11.60 -10.83 -37.23
CA ASP A 460 -10.62 -11.70 -36.59
C ASP A 460 -10.09 -12.77 -37.57
N GLU A 461 -8.91 -13.30 -37.25
CA GLU A 461 -8.41 -14.53 -37.83
C GLU A 461 -8.22 -15.60 -36.75
N ILE A 462 -8.19 -16.87 -37.15
CA ILE A 462 -7.96 -17.98 -36.24
C ILE A 462 -6.80 -18.84 -36.70
N MET A 463 -6.12 -19.45 -35.73
CA MET A 463 -5.13 -20.47 -35.93
C MET A 463 -5.67 -21.81 -35.42
N LEU A 464 -5.61 -22.82 -36.28
CA LEU A 464 -5.95 -24.21 -35.97
C LEU A 464 -4.67 -25.00 -35.84
N ILE A 465 -4.48 -25.70 -34.73
CA ILE A 465 -3.26 -26.46 -34.44
C ILE A 465 -3.61 -27.93 -34.33
N THR A 466 -2.91 -28.79 -35.08
CA THR A 466 -3.05 -30.25 -34.99
C THR A 466 -2.09 -30.86 -34.00
N VAL A 467 -2.41 -32.06 -33.51
CA VAL A 467 -1.53 -32.83 -32.60
C VAL A 467 -0.18 -33.14 -33.23
N LYS A 468 -0.12 -33.24 -34.57
CA LYS A 468 1.13 -33.42 -35.33
C LYS A 468 1.83 -32.11 -35.70
N GLY A 469 1.42 -30.97 -35.13
CA GLY A 469 2.08 -29.68 -35.29
C GLY A 469 1.71 -28.93 -36.58
N GLN A 470 0.70 -29.37 -37.34
CA GLN A 470 0.24 -28.60 -38.50
C GLN A 470 -0.56 -27.38 -38.01
N MET A 471 -0.16 -26.19 -38.46
CA MET A 471 -0.83 -24.93 -38.17
C MET A 471 -1.53 -24.38 -39.41
N VAL A 472 -2.82 -24.04 -39.28
CA VAL A 472 -3.63 -23.51 -40.38
C VAL A 472 -4.30 -22.22 -39.94
N ARG A 473 -4.03 -21.14 -40.69
CA ARG A 473 -4.59 -19.81 -40.47
C ARG A 473 -5.81 -19.60 -41.38
N THR A 474 -6.92 -19.17 -40.80
CA THR A 474 -8.18 -18.98 -41.51
C THR A 474 -8.86 -17.68 -41.09
N LYS A 475 -9.36 -16.91 -42.06
CA LYS A 475 -10.16 -15.71 -41.79
C LYS A 475 -11.53 -16.08 -41.26
N VAL A 476 -11.96 -15.42 -40.18
CA VAL A 476 -13.24 -15.72 -39.54
C VAL A 476 -14.41 -15.47 -40.50
N LYS A 477 -14.34 -14.41 -41.32
CA LYS A 477 -15.32 -14.08 -42.36
C LYS A 477 -15.61 -15.21 -43.36
N ASP A 478 -14.61 -16.04 -43.66
CA ASP A 478 -14.77 -17.17 -44.60
C ASP A 478 -15.46 -18.38 -43.96
N ILE A 479 -15.57 -18.39 -42.63
CA ILE A 479 -16.26 -19.45 -41.89
C ILE A 479 -17.75 -19.16 -41.89
N ARG A 480 -18.51 -20.10 -42.46
CA ARG A 480 -19.95 -19.99 -42.57
C ARG A 480 -20.63 -19.88 -41.21
N GLU A 481 -21.49 -18.88 -41.08
CA GLU A 481 -22.42 -18.80 -39.96
C GLU A 481 -23.57 -19.80 -40.15
N SER A 482 -23.91 -20.52 -39.09
CA SER A 482 -24.99 -21.50 -39.10
C SER A 482 -25.60 -21.65 -37.72
N GLY A 483 -26.84 -22.16 -37.69
CA GLY A 483 -27.56 -22.36 -36.44
C GLY A 483 -26.84 -23.30 -35.48
N ARG A 484 -27.20 -23.19 -34.20
CA ARG A 484 -26.57 -23.91 -33.10
C ARG A 484 -26.56 -25.44 -33.29
N ASN A 485 -27.69 -26.06 -33.60
CA ASN A 485 -27.80 -27.53 -33.69
C ASN A 485 -27.38 -28.11 -35.06
N THR A 486 -26.19 -27.77 -35.53
CA THR A 486 -25.64 -28.21 -36.82
C THR A 486 -24.23 -28.81 -36.66
N GLN A 487 -23.71 -29.44 -37.72
CA GLN A 487 -22.36 -30.03 -37.72
C GLN A 487 -21.25 -29.02 -38.07
N GLY A 488 -21.56 -27.97 -38.84
CA GLY A 488 -20.56 -27.07 -39.40
C GLY A 488 -19.92 -27.56 -40.70
N VAL A 489 -18.86 -26.87 -41.13
CA VAL A 489 -18.12 -27.10 -42.38
C VAL A 489 -16.65 -27.37 -42.09
N TYR A 490 -15.94 -28.02 -43.01
CA TYR A 490 -14.51 -28.24 -42.86
C TYR A 490 -13.76 -26.92 -42.91
N LEU A 491 -13.05 -26.61 -41.82
CA LEU A 491 -12.09 -25.51 -41.75
C LEU A 491 -10.72 -25.96 -42.24
N VAL A 492 -10.37 -27.23 -41.94
CA VAL A 492 -9.13 -27.86 -42.37
C VAL A 492 -9.39 -29.32 -42.72
N ARG A 493 -8.69 -29.83 -43.74
CA ARG A 493 -8.64 -31.26 -44.03
C ARG A 493 -7.43 -31.87 -43.35
N LEU A 494 -7.68 -32.71 -42.35
CA LEU A 494 -6.63 -33.37 -41.58
C LEU A 494 -6.12 -34.62 -42.29
N GLN A 495 -4.85 -34.95 -42.08
CA GLN A 495 -4.29 -36.22 -42.51
C GLN A 495 -4.85 -37.38 -41.69
N LYS A 496 -4.78 -38.60 -42.22
CA LYS A 496 -5.28 -39.80 -41.53
C LYS A 496 -4.59 -39.96 -40.16
N GLY A 497 -5.39 -40.03 -39.11
CA GLY A 497 -4.91 -40.18 -37.72
C GLY A 497 -4.36 -38.90 -37.08
N ASP A 498 -4.50 -37.74 -37.74
CA ASP A 498 -4.26 -36.44 -37.11
C ASP A 498 -5.58 -35.85 -36.57
N ARG A 499 -5.48 -34.96 -35.59
CA ARG A 499 -6.62 -34.31 -34.92
C ARG A 499 -6.26 -32.88 -34.56
N LEU A 500 -7.24 -31.99 -34.49
CA LEU A 500 -7.05 -30.67 -33.90
C LEU A 500 -6.84 -30.79 -32.39
N GLN A 501 -5.80 -30.14 -31.91
CA GLN A 501 -5.48 -29.98 -30.51
C GLN A 501 -6.16 -28.74 -29.92
N GLY A 502 -6.28 -27.66 -30.70
CA GLY A 502 -6.84 -26.41 -30.21
C GLY A 502 -7.06 -25.38 -31.31
N VAL A 503 -7.74 -24.30 -30.92
CA VAL A 503 -7.99 -23.12 -31.74
C VAL A 503 -7.62 -21.89 -30.93
N ALA A 504 -6.85 -20.99 -31.54
CA ALA A 504 -6.50 -19.70 -30.96
C ALA A 504 -6.98 -18.58 -31.89
N ARG A 505 -7.40 -17.47 -31.29
CA ARG A 505 -7.67 -16.25 -32.06
C ARG A 505 -6.34 -15.58 -32.37
N VAL A 506 -6.08 -15.32 -33.64
CA VAL A 506 -4.94 -14.52 -34.08
C VAL A 506 -5.41 -13.09 -34.14
N VAL A 507 -4.80 -12.26 -33.30
CA VAL A 507 -5.03 -10.82 -33.36
C VAL A 507 -4.09 -10.26 -34.43
N GLU A 508 -4.64 -9.87 -35.58
CA GLU A 508 -3.89 -9.00 -36.47
C GLU A 508 -3.77 -7.63 -35.83
N PRO A 509 -2.58 -7.02 -35.83
CA PRO A 509 -2.48 -5.63 -35.49
C PRO A 509 -3.23 -4.83 -36.55
N GLU A 510 -4.31 -4.18 -36.17
CA GLU A 510 -5.04 -3.28 -37.07
C GLU A 510 -4.06 -2.27 -37.68
N GLU A 511 -3.97 -2.23 -39.01
CA GLU A 511 -3.41 -1.10 -39.74
C GLU A 511 -4.45 0.03 -39.78
N ASP A 512 -4.92 0.53 -38.63
CA ASP A 512 -5.97 1.55 -38.66
C ASP A 512 -5.40 2.98 -38.80
N ASP A 513 -5.97 3.71 -39.75
CA ASP A 513 -5.82 5.14 -40.01
C ASP A 513 -6.82 5.88 -39.10
N GLY A 514 -6.59 5.89 -37.79
CA GLY A 514 -7.55 6.52 -36.88
C GLY A 514 -7.07 6.51 -35.44
N GLN A 515 -7.47 7.52 -34.67
CA GLN A 515 -7.03 7.75 -33.31
C GLN A 515 -7.28 6.52 -32.41
N LEU A 516 -6.21 5.98 -31.81
CA LEU A 516 -6.30 5.13 -30.63
C LEU A 516 -6.91 5.97 -29.49
N GLU A 517 -8.23 5.90 -29.34
CA GLU A 517 -8.88 6.31 -28.11
C GLU A 517 -8.42 5.35 -27.01
N LEU A 518 -7.63 5.88 -26.08
CA LEU A 518 -7.32 5.21 -24.82
C LEU A 518 -8.66 4.99 -24.10
N GLY A 519 -9.11 3.73 -24.07
CA GLY A 519 -10.33 3.34 -23.36
C GLY A 519 -10.24 3.71 -21.88
N THR A 520 -11.26 4.41 -21.42
CA THR A 520 -11.57 4.70 -20.01
C THR A 520 -11.91 3.45 -19.22
#